data_AF-A0AAT9GVD7-F1
#
_entry.id   AF-A0AAT9GVD7-F1
#
_cell.length_a   1.000
_cell.length_b   1.000
_cell.length_c   1.000
_cell.angle_alpha   90.00
_cell.angle_beta   90.00
_cell.angle_gamma   90.00
#
_symmetry.space_group_name_H-M   'P 1'
#
loop_
_entity.id
_entity.type
_entity.pdbx_description
1 polymer ?
#
loop_
_entity_poly.entity_id
_entity_poly.type
_entity_poly.pdbx_seq_one_letter_code
_entity_poly.pdbx_strand_id
1 'polypeptide(L)'
;MEDLSPLTKQLIASILNKLYNYDEIYITDIIPDNRQYEGKYNIIKHVLEENGVIKIDGNKIKKGYIYNENKNYFVLKRDIKINVSERGDRAYSSLTELIPLTPLDKISHIMHKHHSKTSSDVVRCNKVRIYDPLNLGKVTADCKKQQQGNIVNIDVSFQPSLIPGQIVTWSYYTWDKEYYGTTIEEIMKKYNVDYSSEGIAIASPTYLAKITVELPWKPSLAQAKESITSPVNIFLNPITIPYNLKIENNMVTLELVNPRMGAYALVWKPPTK
;
A
#
# COMPACT_ATOMS: atom_id res chain seq x y z
N MET A 1 -4.43 0.14 -13.98
CA MET A 1 -5.78 -0.49 -13.81
C MET A 1 -6.66 0.50 -13.04
N GLU A 2 -8.00 0.45 -13.16
CA GLU A 2 -8.88 1.46 -12.52
C GLU A 2 -9.07 1.22 -11.01
N ASP A 3 -9.34 2.31 -10.28
CA ASP A 3 -9.69 2.26 -8.85
C ASP A 3 -11.00 1.48 -8.64
N LEU A 4 -11.10 0.76 -7.52
CA LEU A 4 -12.33 0.03 -7.17
C LEU A 4 -13.51 1.01 -7.06
N SER A 5 -14.56 0.76 -7.83
CA SER A 5 -15.76 1.58 -7.83
C SER A 5 -16.47 1.57 -6.46
N PRO A 6 -17.26 2.60 -6.11
CA PRO A 6 -18.03 2.61 -4.86
C PRO A 6 -18.90 1.36 -4.68
N LEU A 7 -19.52 0.87 -5.76
CA LEU A 7 -20.32 -0.36 -5.74
C LEU A 7 -19.47 -1.60 -5.42
N THR A 8 -18.26 -1.68 -5.96
CA THR A 8 -17.33 -2.77 -5.68
C THR A 8 -16.88 -2.74 -4.21
N LYS A 9 -16.59 -1.54 -3.69
CA LYS A 9 -16.24 -1.35 -2.29
C LYS A 9 -17.39 -1.75 -1.34
N GLN A 10 -18.63 -1.40 -1.69
CA GLN A 10 -19.81 -1.83 -0.95
C GLN A 10 -19.99 -3.36 -0.97
N LEU A 11 -19.74 -4.00 -2.12
CA LEU A 11 -19.79 -5.46 -2.25
C LEU A 11 -18.75 -6.14 -1.36
N ILE A 12 -17.49 -5.69 -1.41
CA ILE A 12 -16.41 -6.19 -0.54
C ILE A 12 -16.77 -5.97 0.93
N ALA A 13 -17.25 -4.78 1.29
CA ALA A 13 -17.69 -4.46 2.64
C ALA A 13 -18.79 -5.40 3.14
N SER A 14 -19.78 -5.70 2.31
CA SER A 14 -20.88 -6.61 2.63
C SER A 14 -20.38 -8.03 2.92
N ILE A 15 -19.49 -8.55 2.06
CA ILE A 15 -18.88 -9.87 2.23
C ILE A 15 -18.10 -9.94 3.54
N LEU A 16 -17.20 -8.99 3.79
CA LEU A 16 -16.34 -9.02 4.98
C LEU A 16 -17.14 -8.80 6.28
N ASN A 17 -18.14 -7.92 6.28
CA ASN A 17 -19.02 -7.76 7.44
C ASN A 17 -19.83 -9.02 7.73
N LYS A 18 -20.37 -9.69 6.70
CA LYS A 18 -21.10 -10.94 6.93
C LYS A 18 -20.17 -12.08 7.37
N LEU A 19 -18.98 -12.22 6.77
CA LEU A 19 -17.99 -13.21 7.22
C LEU A 19 -17.47 -12.93 8.64
N TYR A 20 -17.51 -11.70 9.11
CA TYR A 20 -17.21 -11.40 10.51
C TYR A 20 -18.28 -11.99 11.46
N ASN A 21 -19.54 -11.98 11.05
CA ASN A 21 -20.68 -12.49 11.83
C ASN A 21 -20.97 -13.99 11.62
N TYR A 22 -20.54 -14.55 10.48
CA TYR A 22 -20.82 -15.92 10.05
C TYR A 22 -19.55 -16.56 9.47
N ASP A 23 -19.29 -17.83 9.73
CA ASP A 23 -18.09 -18.49 9.20
C ASP A 23 -18.16 -18.79 7.69
N GLU A 24 -19.38 -18.89 7.16
CA GLU A 24 -19.65 -19.04 5.74
C GLU A 24 -20.92 -18.27 5.34
N ILE A 25 -20.98 -17.85 4.07
CA ILE A 25 -22.13 -17.17 3.46
C ILE A 25 -22.38 -17.71 2.07
N TYR A 26 -23.63 -17.68 1.59
CA TYR A 26 -23.93 -18.04 0.21
C TYR A 26 -23.72 -16.85 -0.73
N ILE A 27 -23.18 -17.09 -1.92
CA ILE A 27 -23.00 -16.07 -2.97
C ILE A 27 -24.35 -15.40 -3.30
N THR A 28 -25.43 -16.19 -3.31
CA THR A 28 -26.79 -15.71 -3.56
C THR A 28 -27.30 -14.70 -2.54
N ASP A 29 -26.77 -14.73 -1.30
CA ASP A 29 -27.15 -13.79 -0.25
C ASP A 29 -26.49 -12.41 -0.43
N ILE A 30 -25.51 -12.32 -1.34
CA ILE A 30 -24.72 -11.12 -1.61
C ILE A 30 -25.06 -10.56 -2.99
N ILE A 31 -25.25 -11.45 -3.95
CA ILE A 31 -25.52 -11.12 -5.34
C ILE A 31 -26.78 -11.90 -5.73
N PRO A 32 -27.95 -11.24 -5.79
CA PRO A 32 -29.19 -11.84 -6.30
C PRO A 32 -29.39 -11.53 -7.81
N ASP A 33 -29.47 -12.58 -8.63
CA ASP A 33 -29.86 -12.75 -10.05
C ASP A 33 -28.92 -12.58 -11.31
N ASN A 34 -28.89 -13.63 -12.15
CA ASN A 34 -27.72 -14.28 -12.78
C ASN A 34 -26.97 -13.60 -13.96
N ARG A 35 -27.31 -12.38 -14.41
CA ARG A 35 -26.68 -11.78 -15.63
C ARG A 35 -25.68 -10.65 -15.37
N GLN A 36 -25.74 -9.98 -14.22
CA GLN A 36 -24.71 -9.03 -13.78
C GLN A 36 -23.57 -9.69 -12.99
N TYR A 37 -23.55 -11.03 -12.97
CA TYR A 37 -22.78 -11.85 -12.05
C TYR A 37 -21.31 -11.98 -12.40
N GLU A 38 -21.01 -12.21 -13.67
CA GLU A 38 -19.67 -12.64 -14.07
C GLU A 38 -18.63 -11.55 -13.75
N GLY A 39 -18.93 -10.29 -14.03
CA GLY A 39 -18.05 -9.16 -13.70
C GLY A 39 -17.83 -8.98 -12.21
N LYS A 40 -18.90 -8.97 -11.39
CA LYS A 40 -18.80 -8.78 -9.94
C LYS A 40 -18.14 -9.97 -9.24
N TYR A 41 -18.44 -11.18 -9.69
CA TYR A 41 -17.83 -12.41 -9.20
C TYR A 41 -16.34 -12.47 -9.52
N ASN A 42 -15.95 -12.14 -10.76
CA ASN A 42 -14.55 -12.06 -11.15
C ASN A 42 -13.79 -11.00 -10.32
N ILE A 43 -14.42 -9.87 -10.01
CA ILE A 43 -13.84 -8.87 -9.11
C ILE A 43 -13.65 -9.44 -7.70
N ILE A 44 -14.63 -10.13 -7.12
CA ILE A 44 -14.50 -10.75 -5.79
C ILE A 44 -13.36 -11.77 -5.79
N LYS A 45 -13.31 -12.63 -6.80
CA LYS A 45 -12.26 -13.63 -6.96
C LYS A 45 -10.89 -12.97 -7.06
N HIS A 46 -10.76 -11.99 -7.96
CA HIS A 46 -9.49 -11.31 -8.20
C HIS A 46 -9.03 -10.43 -7.04
N VAL A 47 -9.94 -9.78 -6.33
CA VAL A 47 -9.60 -8.86 -5.22
C VAL A 47 -9.43 -9.62 -3.90
N LEU A 48 -10.33 -10.54 -3.56
CA LEU A 48 -10.38 -11.17 -2.25
C LEU A 48 -9.80 -12.59 -2.22
N GLU A 49 -10.18 -13.45 -3.17
CA GLU A 49 -9.75 -14.85 -3.16
C GLU A 49 -8.26 -14.99 -3.52
N GLU A 50 -7.79 -14.29 -4.56
CA GLU A 50 -6.36 -14.31 -4.94
C GLU A 50 -5.43 -13.74 -3.86
N ASN A 51 -5.95 -12.86 -2.99
CA ASN A 51 -5.23 -12.35 -1.82
C ASN A 51 -5.39 -13.24 -0.58
N GLY A 52 -6.09 -14.37 -0.67
CA GLY A 52 -6.31 -15.28 0.44
C GLY A 52 -7.25 -14.77 1.52
N VAL A 53 -7.95 -13.67 1.29
CA VAL A 53 -8.89 -13.08 2.24
C VAL A 53 -10.12 -13.98 2.36
N ILE A 54 -10.61 -14.50 1.24
CA ILE A 54 -11.72 -15.46 1.22
C ILE A 54 -11.31 -16.74 0.50
N LYS A 55 -12.14 -17.76 0.63
CA LYS A 55 -12.12 -18.96 -0.21
C LYS A 55 -13.51 -19.17 -0.79
N ILE A 56 -13.61 -19.41 -2.09
CA ILE A 56 -14.86 -19.75 -2.76
C ILE A 56 -14.92 -21.26 -2.96
N ASP A 57 -16.03 -21.86 -2.54
CA ASP A 57 -16.26 -23.31 -2.55
C ASP A 57 -17.67 -23.58 -3.08
N GLY A 58 -17.78 -23.77 -4.40
CA GLY A 58 -19.06 -23.84 -5.09
C GLY A 58 -19.84 -22.53 -4.97
N ASN A 59 -21.01 -22.57 -4.33
CA ASN A 59 -21.87 -21.41 -4.10
C ASN A 59 -21.63 -20.71 -2.74
N LYS A 60 -20.59 -21.12 -2.00
CA LYS A 60 -20.26 -20.59 -0.67
C LYS A 60 -18.99 -19.76 -0.69
N ILE A 61 -18.98 -18.71 0.13
CA ILE A 61 -17.80 -17.91 0.46
C ILE A 61 -17.45 -18.19 1.93
N LYS A 62 -16.18 -18.50 2.20
CA LYS A 62 -15.62 -18.78 3.52
C LYS A 62 -14.46 -17.83 3.82
N LYS A 63 -14.09 -17.70 5.09
CA LYS A 63 -12.83 -17.05 5.50
C LYS A 63 -11.64 -17.76 4.84
N GLY A 64 -10.72 -16.99 4.26
CA GLY A 64 -9.50 -17.51 3.65
C GLY A 64 -8.38 -17.73 4.66
N TYR A 65 -7.19 -18.12 4.19
CA TYR A 65 -6.07 -18.48 5.05
C TYR A 65 -5.48 -17.30 5.84
N ILE A 66 -5.68 -16.07 5.36
CA ILE A 66 -5.19 -14.84 6.01
C ILE A 66 -5.71 -14.66 7.43
N TYR A 67 -6.90 -15.18 7.74
CA TYR A 67 -7.47 -15.14 9.09
C TYR A 67 -6.65 -15.96 10.10
N ASN A 68 -5.88 -16.96 9.64
CA ASN A 68 -4.99 -17.77 10.49
C ASN A 68 -3.61 -17.12 10.70
N GLU A 69 -3.26 -16.10 9.90
CA GLU A 69 -1.96 -15.41 9.96
C GLU A 69 -1.96 -14.18 10.88
N ASN A 70 -2.98 -14.03 11.73
CA ASN A 70 -3.18 -12.88 12.62
C ASN A 70 -3.16 -11.53 11.87
N LYS A 71 -3.67 -11.50 10.63
CA LYS A 71 -3.83 -10.27 9.85
C LYS A 71 -5.18 -9.65 10.17
N ASN A 72 -5.15 -8.39 10.61
CA ASN A 72 -6.35 -7.72 11.11
C ASN A 72 -7.01 -6.82 10.05
N TYR A 73 -6.40 -6.66 8.87
CA TYR A 73 -6.93 -5.82 7.79
C TYR A 73 -6.42 -6.25 6.41
N PHE A 74 -7.18 -5.85 5.40
CA PHE A 74 -6.87 -6.01 3.99
C PHE A 74 -6.69 -4.64 3.33
N VAL A 75 -5.61 -4.46 2.58
CA VAL A 75 -5.31 -3.20 1.90
C VAL A 75 -5.94 -3.21 0.50
N LEU A 76 -6.93 -2.34 0.30
CA LEU A 76 -7.57 -2.16 -1.01
C LEU A 76 -6.64 -1.43 -1.98
N LYS A 77 -5.95 -0.40 -1.48
CA LYS A 77 -5.03 0.41 -2.28
C LYS A 77 -3.95 1.02 -1.41
N ARG A 78 -2.71 0.95 -1.87
CA ARG A 78 -1.60 1.77 -1.37
C ARG A 78 -0.98 2.52 -2.53
N ASP A 79 -0.94 3.85 -2.44
CA ASP A 79 -0.38 4.73 -3.44
C ASP A 79 0.71 5.60 -2.81
N ILE A 80 1.94 5.40 -3.27
CA ILE A 80 3.11 6.19 -2.88
C ILE A 80 3.45 7.13 -4.04
N LYS A 81 3.54 8.42 -3.76
CA LYS A 81 4.01 9.42 -4.72
C LYS A 81 5.20 10.15 -4.18
N ILE A 82 6.24 10.22 -5.00
CA ILE A 82 7.51 10.85 -4.67
C ILE A 82 7.84 11.86 -5.75
N ASN A 83 8.20 13.07 -5.33
CA ASN A 83 8.76 14.08 -6.20
C ASN A 83 10.19 14.39 -5.73
N VAL A 84 11.13 14.39 -6.67
CA VAL A 84 12.55 14.64 -6.44
C VAL A 84 12.92 16.00 -7.02
N SER A 85 13.49 16.88 -6.19
CA SER A 85 13.97 18.19 -6.64
C SER A 85 15.30 18.09 -7.38
N GLU A 86 15.68 19.15 -8.12
CA GLU A 86 17.01 19.27 -8.75
C GLU A 86 18.18 19.17 -7.75
N ARG A 87 17.92 19.41 -6.46
CA ARG A 87 18.90 19.27 -5.37
C ARG A 87 18.88 17.88 -4.71
N GLY A 88 17.99 16.99 -5.17
CA GLY A 88 17.79 15.68 -4.57
C GLY A 88 16.90 15.69 -3.33
N ASP A 89 16.16 16.77 -3.05
CA ASP A 89 15.15 16.74 -1.99
C ASP A 89 14.03 15.77 -2.35
N ARG A 90 13.48 15.08 -1.34
CA ARG A 90 12.38 14.13 -1.50
C ARG A 90 11.13 14.67 -0.85
N ALA A 91 10.08 14.89 -1.65
CA ALA A 91 8.71 15.03 -1.17
C ALA A 91 8.01 13.68 -1.32
N TYR A 92 7.68 13.02 -0.21
CA TYR A 92 7.05 11.70 -0.18
C TYR A 92 5.62 11.83 0.35
N SER A 93 4.67 11.18 -0.31
CA SER A 93 3.31 11.01 0.17
C SER A 93 2.88 9.57 0.05
N SER A 94 2.19 9.07 1.08
CA SER A 94 1.61 7.74 1.07
C SER A 94 0.13 7.86 1.40
N LEU A 95 -0.71 7.31 0.53
CA LEU A 95 -2.14 7.13 0.75
C LEU A 95 -2.40 5.63 0.87
N THR A 96 -3.12 5.25 1.93
CA THR A 96 -3.54 3.87 2.16
C THR A 96 -5.05 3.83 2.37
N GLU A 97 -5.71 2.99 1.58
CA GLU A 97 -7.11 2.62 1.73
C GLU A 97 -7.18 1.14 2.13
N LEU A 98 -7.88 0.85 3.22
CA LEU A 98 -7.99 -0.50 3.76
C LEU A 98 -9.35 -0.75 4.41
N ILE A 99 -9.64 -2.03 4.62
CA ILE A 99 -10.82 -2.53 5.31
C ILE A 99 -10.36 -3.53 6.39
N PRO A 100 -10.82 -3.42 7.64
CA PRO A 100 -10.48 -4.37 8.68
C PRO A 100 -11.12 -5.74 8.42
N LEU A 101 -10.42 -6.81 8.81
CA LEU A 101 -10.91 -8.19 8.82
C LEU A 101 -11.48 -8.56 10.20
N THR A 102 -11.01 -7.87 11.24
CA THR A 102 -11.46 -7.93 12.63
C THR A 102 -11.50 -6.50 13.19
N PRO A 103 -12.27 -6.21 14.26
CA PRO A 103 -12.28 -4.88 14.88
C PRO A 103 -10.87 -4.32 15.11
N LEU A 104 -10.67 -3.06 14.72
CA LEU A 104 -9.37 -2.42 14.70
C LEU A 104 -9.41 -1.06 15.41
N ASP A 105 -8.69 -0.97 16.53
CA ASP A 105 -8.58 0.27 17.32
C ASP A 105 -7.51 1.21 16.80
N LYS A 106 -6.46 0.65 16.18
CA LYS A 106 -5.25 1.40 15.83
C LYS A 106 -4.52 0.78 14.63
N ILE A 107 -3.95 1.64 13.80
CA ILE A 107 -2.93 1.30 12.81
C ILE A 107 -1.66 2.08 13.14
N SER A 108 -0.51 1.40 13.09
CA SER A 108 0.80 2.03 13.26
C SER A 108 1.65 1.82 12.02
N HIS A 109 2.24 2.91 11.53
CA HIS A 109 3.24 2.88 10.47
C HIS A 109 4.57 3.42 11.00
N ILE A 110 5.61 2.60 10.90
CA ILE A 110 6.95 2.92 11.38
C ILE A 110 7.81 3.36 10.20
N MET A 111 8.46 4.51 10.36
CA MET A 111 9.42 5.05 9.41
C MET A 111 10.77 5.23 10.10
N HIS A 112 11.83 4.81 9.41
CA HIS A 112 13.20 5.08 9.84
C HIS A 112 13.71 6.33 9.13
N LYS A 113 14.05 7.37 9.90
CA LYS A 113 14.85 8.49 9.43
C LYS A 113 16.23 7.97 9.04
N HIS A 114 16.64 8.26 7.81
CA HIS A 114 18.01 8.02 7.39
C HIS A 114 18.96 8.87 8.26
N HIS A 115 20.14 8.37 8.62
CA HIS A 115 21.09 9.03 9.53
C HIS A 115 21.62 10.42 9.10
N SER A 116 21.10 11.05 8.03
CA SER A 116 21.46 12.43 7.72
C SER A 116 20.82 13.37 8.74
N LYS A 117 21.54 14.42 9.15
CA LYS A 117 21.02 15.53 9.98
C LYS A 117 19.82 16.25 9.37
N THR A 118 19.42 15.87 8.15
CA THR A 118 18.45 16.54 7.28
C THR A 118 17.24 15.68 6.90
N SER A 119 17.14 14.46 7.45
CA SER A 119 16.07 13.51 7.12
C SER A 119 14.77 13.79 7.90
N SER A 120 13.68 13.79 7.15
CA SER A 120 12.28 13.93 7.52
C SER A 120 12.03 15.12 8.45
N ASP A 121 12.43 16.31 7.98
CA ASP A 121 12.20 17.61 8.64
C ASP A 121 10.70 17.81 8.93
N VAL A 122 9.85 17.36 8.00
CA VAL A 122 8.40 17.48 8.09
C VAL A 122 7.77 16.09 7.99
N VAL A 123 6.90 15.76 8.94
CA VAL A 123 5.99 14.61 8.86
C VAL A 123 4.61 15.10 9.23
N ARG A 124 3.65 15.00 8.32
CA ARG A 124 2.29 15.49 8.50
C ARG A 124 1.29 14.38 8.24
N CYS A 125 0.44 14.13 9.23
CA CYS A 125 -0.80 13.39 9.01
C CYS A 125 -1.76 14.25 8.20
N ASN A 126 -2.36 13.66 7.16
CA ASN A 126 -3.53 14.26 6.52
C ASN A 126 -4.80 13.77 7.20
N LYS A 127 -5.93 14.42 6.86
CA LYS A 127 -7.25 14.04 7.37
C LYS A 127 -7.57 12.58 7.03
N VAL A 128 -7.85 11.79 8.07
CA VAL A 128 -8.38 10.43 7.95
C VAL A 128 -9.82 10.51 7.48
N ARG A 129 -10.19 9.66 6.51
CA ARG A 129 -11.54 9.57 5.96
C ARG A 129 -12.06 8.16 6.19
N ILE A 130 -13.29 8.06 6.64
CA ILE A 130 -13.98 6.78 6.83
C ILE A 130 -15.18 6.76 5.90
N TYR A 131 -15.28 5.70 5.12
CA TYR A 131 -16.39 5.40 4.25
C TYR A 131 -17.12 4.18 4.83
N ASP A 132 -18.39 4.36 5.17
CA ASP A 132 -19.26 3.31 5.70
C ASP A 132 -20.39 3.02 4.71
N PRO A 133 -20.18 2.10 3.75
CA PRO A 133 -21.18 1.78 2.73
C PRO A 133 -22.40 1.00 3.26
N LEU A 134 -22.34 0.52 4.51
CA LEU A 134 -23.38 -0.32 5.10
C LEU A 134 -24.13 0.37 6.25
N ASN A 135 -23.78 1.63 6.56
CA ASN A 135 -24.34 2.42 7.65
C ASN A 135 -24.24 1.73 9.02
N LEU A 136 -23.09 1.10 9.30
CA LEU A 136 -22.84 0.36 10.55
C LEU A 136 -22.61 1.27 11.76
N GLY A 137 -22.25 2.54 11.52
CA GLY A 137 -22.14 3.55 12.56
C GLY A 137 -21.05 4.57 12.29
N LYS A 138 -21.14 5.71 12.98
CA LYS A 138 -20.14 6.77 12.85
C LYS A 138 -18.88 6.40 13.64
N VAL A 139 -17.75 6.32 12.92
CA VAL A 139 -16.42 6.20 13.51
C VAL A 139 -15.67 7.52 13.34
N THR A 140 -14.94 7.92 14.38
CA THR A 140 -13.98 9.02 14.31
C THR A 140 -12.57 8.47 14.32
N ALA A 141 -11.64 9.19 13.71
CA ALA A 141 -10.25 8.81 13.68
C ALA A 141 -9.34 10.00 13.97
N ASP A 142 -8.24 9.73 14.65
CA ASP A 142 -7.17 10.68 14.92
C ASP A 142 -5.85 10.12 14.42
N CYS A 143 -5.00 10.99 13.85
CA CYS A 143 -3.69 10.59 13.35
C CYS A 143 -2.61 11.37 14.11
N LYS A 144 -1.79 10.65 14.86
CA LYS A 144 -0.72 11.20 15.67
C LYS A 144 0.64 10.77 15.13
N LYS A 145 1.55 11.73 15.08
CA LYS A 145 2.98 11.48 14.88
C LYS A 145 3.63 11.35 16.27
N GLN A 146 4.36 10.26 16.48
CA GLN A 146 5.31 10.10 17.58
C GLN A 146 6.72 9.95 17.01
N GLN A 147 7.73 10.49 17.69
CA GLN A 147 9.11 10.39 17.22
C GLN A 147 10.03 10.05 18.40
N GLN A 148 10.84 9.02 18.23
CA GLN A 148 11.86 8.60 19.18
C GLN A 148 13.18 8.42 18.44
N GLY A 149 14.10 9.37 18.63
CA GLY A 149 15.35 9.42 17.86
C GLY A 149 15.10 9.46 16.35
N ASN A 150 15.61 8.44 15.65
CA ASN A 150 15.46 8.27 14.20
C ASN A 150 14.19 7.51 13.81
N ILE A 151 13.36 7.09 14.75
CA ILE A 151 12.12 6.37 14.44
C ILE A 151 10.96 7.36 14.50
N VAL A 152 10.19 7.44 13.42
CA VAL A 152 8.93 8.17 13.37
C VAL A 152 7.79 7.16 13.26
N ASN A 153 6.89 7.18 14.22
CA ASN A 153 5.68 6.39 14.22
C ASN A 153 4.50 7.29 13.84
N ILE A 154 3.71 6.83 12.87
CA ILE A 154 2.44 7.46 12.50
C ILE A 154 1.34 6.51 12.93
N ASP A 155 0.56 6.96 13.90
CA ASP A 155 -0.48 6.19 14.56
C ASP A 155 -1.84 6.75 14.18
N VAL A 156 -2.70 5.91 13.60
CA VAL A 156 -4.11 6.23 13.35
C VAL A 156 -4.96 5.45 14.34
N SER A 157 -5.68 6.15 15.21
CA SER A 157 -6.56 5.55 16.21
C SER A 157 -8.03 5.78 15.86
N PHE A 158 -8.89 4.81 16.16
CA PHE A 158 -10.33 4.82 15.84
C PHE A 158 -11.17 4.84 17.13
N GLN A 159 -12.25 5.62 17.12
CA GLN A 159 -13.24 5.66 18.22
C GLN A 159 -14.67 5.78 17.65
N PRO A 160 -15.55 4.77 17.86
CA PRO A 160 -15.23 3.41 18.34
C PRO A 160 -14.30 2.66 17.36
N SER A 161 -13.95 1.40 17.65
CA SER A 161 -13.12 0.56 16.77
C SER A 161 -13.69 0.53 15.34
N LEU A 162 -12.80 0.53 14.34
CA LEU A 162 -13.20 0.31 12.95
C LEU A 162 -13.57 -1.17 12.79
N ILE A 163 -14.79 -1.48 12.33
CA ILE A 163 -15.28 -2.86 12.20
C ILE A 163 -15.31 -3.34 10.74
N PRO A 164 -15.28 -4.67 10.50
CA PRO A 164 -15.36 -5.22 9.14
C PRO A 164 -16.55 -4.66 8.37
N GLY A 165 -16.32 -4.19 7.15
CA GLY A 165 -17.31 -3.46 6.34
C GLY A 165 -17.09 -1.95 6.28
N GLN A 166 -16.34 -1.35 7.21
CA GLN A 166 -15.97 0.06 7.16
C GLN A 166 -14.60 0.26 6.50
N ILE A 167 -14.48 1.23 5.61
CA ILE A 167 -13.25 1.49 4.85
C ILE A 167 -12.60 2.75 5.40
N VAL A 168 -11.32 2.69 5.74
CA VAL A 168 -10.53 3.86 6.10
C VAL A 168 -9.57 4.21 4.98
N THR A 169 -9.52 5.49 4.63
CA THR A 169 -8.45 6.10 3.85
C THR A 169 -7.68 7.05 4.73
N TRP A 170 -6.37 6.86 4.84
CA TRP A 170 -5.49 7.79 5.52
C TRP A 170 -4.25 8.05 4.69
N SER A 171 -3.62 9.20 4.92
CA SER A 171 -2.38 9.53 4.25
C SER A 171 -1.47 10.34 5.15
N TYR A 172 -0.18 10.29 4.82
CA TYR A 172 0.82 11.14 5.43
C TYR A 172 1.78 11.65 4.38
N TYR A 173 2.45 12.74 4.72
CA TYR A 173 3.44 13.40 3.91
C TYR A 173 4.74 13.53 4.69
N THR A 174 5.87 13.26 4.03
CA THR A 174 7.20 13.57 4.55
C THR A 174 8.02 14.37 3.55
N TRP A 175 8.97 15.14 4.08
CA TRP A 175 9.93 15.88 3.26
C TRP A 175 11.34 15.75 3.83
N ASP A 176 12.28 15.40 2.97
CA ASP A 176 13.68 15.14 3.30
C ASP A 176 14.58 15.99 2.39
N LYS A 177 15.50 16.78 2.97
CA LYS A 177 16.46 17.57 2.18
C LYS A 177 17.59 16.70 1.68
N GLU A 178 17.97 16.91 0.42
CA GLU A 178 19.10 16.25 -0.23
C GLU A 178 19.10 14.74 0.05
N TYR A 179 17.92 14.12 0.01
CA TYR A 179 17.78 12.69 0.24
C TYR A 179 18.52 11.94 -0.86
N TYR A 180 18.14 12.15 -2.12
CA TYR A 180 18.73 11.48 -3.26
C TYR A 180 20.06 12.09 -3.68
N GLY A 181 20.93 11.27 -4.27
CA GLY A 181 22.05 11.76 -5.07
C GLY A 181 21.56 12.08 -6.49
N THR A 182 22.01 13.19 -7.05
CA THR A 182 21.61 13.67 -8.38
C THR A 182 22.59 13.24 -9.48
N THR A 183 23.77 12.75 -9.09
CA THR A 183 24.80 12.15 -9.95
C THR A 183 25.21 10.77 -9.43
N ILE A 184 25.81 9.94 -10.28
CA ILE A 184 26.33 8.62 -9.86
C ILE A 184 27.35 8.77 -8.73
N GLU A 185 28.23 9.77 -8.80
CA GLU A 185 29.24 10.05 -7.76
C GLU A 185 28.59 10.38 -6.42
N GLU A 186 27.55 11.22 -6.41
CA GLU A 186 26.80 11.56 -5.19
C GLU A 186 26.10 10.34 -4.60
N ILE A 187 25.49 9.49 -5.44
CA ILE A 187 24.83 8.26 -5.00
C ILE A 187 25.85 7.30 -4.40
N MET A 188 26.99 7.07 -5.07
CA MET A 188 28.08 6.22 -4.57
C MET A 188 28.60 6.73 -3.22
N LYS A 189 28.78 8.04 -3.07
CA LYS A 189 29.22 8.66 -1.81
C LYS A 189 28.19 8.49 -0.68
N LYS A 190 26.90 8.60 -0.97
CA LYS A 190 25.82 8.52 0.03
C LYS A 190 25.48 7.08 0.41
N TYR A 191 25.46 6.16 -0.55
CA TYR A 191 24.83 4.84 -0.42
C TYR A 191 25.75 3.68 -0.81
N ASN A 192 26.95 3.94 -1.31
CA ASN A 192 27.88 2.92 -1.79
C ASN A 192 27.28 2.00 -2.87
N VAL A 193 26.41 2.57 -3.71
CA VAL A 193 25.79 1.94 -4.88
C VAL A 193 25.68 2.98 -6.02
N ASP A 194 25.49 2.51 -7.25
CA ASP A 194 25.42 3.38 -8.43
C ASP A 194 23.98 3.68 -8.90
N TYR A 195 23.00 3.44 -8.02
CA TYR A 195 21.58 3.67 -8.27
C TYR A 195 20.88 4.23 -7.03
N SER A 196 19.78 4.94 -7.25
CA SER A 196 18.82 5.29 -6.19
C SER A 196 17.65 4.31 -6.22
N SER A 197 16.97 4.16 -5.09
CA SER A 197 15.79 3.32 -5.01
C SER A 197 14.80 3.81 -3.97
N GLU A 198 13.53 3.49 -4.17
CA GLU A 198 12.50 3.60 -3.15
C GLU A 198 11.66 2.33 -3.11
N GLY A 199 11.39 1.86 -1.89
CA GLY A 199 10.63 0.64 -1.63
C GLY A 199 9.18 0.86 -1.23
N ILE A 200 8.35 -0.15 -1.50
CA ILE A 200 7.02 -0.36 -0.93
C ILE A 200 7.01 -1.73 -0.23
N ALA A 201 6.74 -1.72 1.07
CA ALA A 201 6.62 -2.94 1.88
C ALA A 201 5.17 -3.40 1.95
N ILE A 202 4.91 -4.65 1.56
CA ILE A 202 3.61 -5.32 1.59
C ILE A 202 3.58 -6.22 2.83
N ALA A 203 3.07 -5.69 3.95
CA ALA A 203 3.02 -6.38 5.25
C ALA A 203 1.67 -7.07 5.53
N SER A 204 0.65 -6.74 4.75
CA SER A 204 -0.71 -7.28 4.80
C SER A 204 -1.15 -7.65 3.39
N PRO A 205 -2.11 -8.59 3.22
CA PRO A 205 -2.70 -8.85 1.91
C PRO A 205 -3.20 -7.54 1.30
N THR A 206 -2.86 -7.34 0.03
CA THR A 206 -2.97 -6.05 -0.64
C THR A 206 -3.44 -6.29 -2.07
N TYR A 207 -4.57 -5.70 -2.45
CA TYR A 207 -5.06 -5.77 -3.83
C TYR A 207 -4.16 -4.96 -4.79
N LEU A 208 -3.92 -3.69 -4.47
CA LEU A 208 -3.19 -2.78 -5.33
C LEU A 208 -2.15 -2.00 -4.55
N ALA A 209 -0.90 -2.07 -5.02
CA ALA A 209 0.19 -1.26 -4.52
C ALA A 209 0.85 -0.52 -5.68
N LYS A 210 0.99 0.80 -5.54
CA LYS A 210 1.55 1.68 -6.56
C LYS A 210 2.61 2.56 -5.93
N ILE A 211 3.73 2.71 -6.63
CA ILE A 211 4.74 3.71 -6.33
C ILE A 211 5.04 4.49 -7.61
N THR A 212 4.96 5.82 -7.51
CA THR A 212 5.23 6.76 -8.59
C THR A 212 6.35 7.70 -8.15
N VAL A 213 7.40 7.80 -8.95
CA VAL A 213 8.53 8.70 -8.72
C VAL A 213 8.61 9.68 -9.89
N GLU A 214 8.51 10.96 -9.58
CA GLU A 214 8.75 12.07 -10.50
C GLU A 214 10.16 12.62 -10.24
N LEU A 215 11.02 12.48 -11.25
CA LEU A 215 12.41 12.90 -11.22
C LEU A 215 12.55 14.28 -11.90
N PRO A 216 13.59 15.06 -11.61
CA PRO A 216 13.85 16.32 -12.33
C PRO A 216 14.47 16.07 -13.72
N TRP A 217 14.74 14.81 -14.06
CA TRP A 217 15.40 14.39 -15.31
C TRP A 217 14.86 13.05 -15.79
N LYS A 218 15.12 12.72 -17.06
CA LYS A 218 14.84 11.39 -17.61
C LYS A 218 15.90 10.40 -17.11
N PRO A 219 15.52 9.30 -16.44
CA PRO A 219 16.49 8.32 -15.96
C PRO A 219 17.19 7.62 -17.11
N SER A 220 18.49 7.36 -16.96
CA SER A 220 19.25 6.51 -17.89
C SER A 220 18.86 5.03 -17.76
N LEU A 221 18.40 4.66 -16.56
CA LEU A 221 17.89 3.34 -16.23
C LEU A 221 16.75 3.48 -15.22
N ALA A 222 15.68 2.72 -15.42
CA ALA A 222 14.66 2.48 -14.40
C ALA A 222 14.24 1.01 -14.42
N GLN A 223 14.17 0.38 -13.25
CA GLN A 223 13.83 -1.03 -13.09
C GLN A 223 12.95 -1.24 -11.85
N ALA A 224 12.14 -2.29 -11.90
CA ALA A 224 11.40 -2.77 -10.75
C ALA A 224 12.11 -4.01 -10.19
N LYS A 225 12.26 -4.09 -8.87
CA LYS A 225 12.95 -5.17 -8.17
C LYS A 225 12.14 -5.64 -6.98
N GLU A 226 12.27 -6.91 -6.65
CA GLU A 226 11.86 -7.44 -5.36
C GLU A 226 13.05 -7.29 -4.41
N SER A 227 12.82 -6.64 -3.27
CA SER A 227 13.82 -6.44 -2.23
C SER A 227 13.68 -7.55 -1.20
N ILE A 228 14.73 -8.37 -1.10
CA ILE A 228 14.87 -9.30 0.01
C ILE A 228 15.76 -8.63 1.05
N THR A 229 15.14 -8.19 2.14
CA THR A 229 15.86 -7.72 3.32
C THR A 229 16.48 -8.91 4.03
N SER A 230 17.80 -9.08 3.88
CA SER A 230 18.62 -9.85 4.81
C SER A 230 19.21 -8.89 5.85
N PRO A 231 19.45 -9.31 7.10
CA PRO A 231 20.03 -8.46 8.16
C PRO A 231 21.38 -7.82 7.80
N VAL A 232 22.06 -8.27 6.73
CA VAL A 232 23.38 -7.80 6.31
C VAL A 232 23.37 -7.09 4.96
N ASN A 233 22.46 -7.43 4.04
CA ASN A 233 22.44 -6.89 2.67
C ASN A 233 21.01 -6.79 2.13
N ILE A 234 20.76 -5.76 1.31
CA ILE A 234 19.55 -5.65 0.49
C ILE A 234 19.85 -6.34 -0.84
N PHE A 235 19.21 -7.48 -1.09
CA PHE A 235 19.29 -8.15 -2.39
C PHE A 235 18.14 -7.71 -3.26
N LEU A 236 18.45 -7.26 -4.48
CA LEU A 236 17.46 -6.84 -5.47
C LEU A 236 17.30 -7.90 -6.54
N ASN A 237 16.21 -8.67 -6.45
CA ASN A 237 15.88 -9.72 -7.40
C ASN A 237 14.89 -9.22 -8.46
N PRO A 238 14.83 -9.87 -9.64
CA PRO A 238 13.72 -9.67 -10.57
C PRO A 238 12.39 -9.99 -9.89
N ILE A 239 11.37 -9.18 -10.14
CA ILE A 239 10.01 -9.45 -9.67
C ILE A 239 9.46 -10.64 -10.45
N THR A 240 8.93 -11.64 -9.74
CA THR A 240 8.40 -12.89 -10.33
C THR A 240 6.87 -12.94 -10.43
N ILE A 241 6.19 -11.94 -9.86
CA ILE A 241 4.73 -11.79 -9.89
C ILE A 241 4.31 -10.81 -11.00
N PRO A 242 3.02 -10.77 -11.39
CA PRO A 242 2.53 -9.75 -12.31
C PRO A 242 2.77 -8.32 -11.79
N TYR A 243 3.38 -7.48 -12.62
CA TYR A 243 3.59 -6.06 -12.34
C TYR A 243 3.53 -5.25 -13.63
N ASN A 244 3.30 -3.95 -13.50
CA ASN A 244 3.35 -3.00 -14.60
C ASN A 244 4.33 -1.88 -14.27
N LEU A 245 5.43 -1.83 -15.02
CA LEU A 245 6.43 -0.76 -14.94
C LEU A 245 6.22 0.18 -16.13
N LYS A 246 5.91 1.45 -15.84
CA LYS A 246 5.80 2.51 -16.85
C LYS A 246 6.88 3.55 -16.64
N ILE A 247 7.53 3.94 -17.72
CA ILE A 247 8.58 4.97 -17.75
C ILE A 247 8.17 6.00 -18.79
N GLU A 248 7.79 7.19 -18.34
CA GLU A 248 7.28 8.28 -19.18
C GLU A 248 8.07 9.54 -18.87
N ASN A 249 8.99 9.93 -19.77
CA ASN A 249 9.90 11.06 -19.59
C ASN A 249 10.67 10.98 -18.25
N ASN A 250 10.27 11.79 -17.27
CA ASN A 250 10.86 11.92 -15.95
C ASN A 250 10.06 11.17 -14.86
N MET A 251 8.98 10.49 -15.23
CA MET A 251 8.11 9.76 -14.32
C MET A 251 8.31 8.25 -14.45
N VAL A 252 8.54 7.59 -13.31
CA VAL A 252 8.67 6.13 -13.20
C VAL A 252 7.57 5.60 -12.29
N THR A 253 6.76 4.67 -12.77
CA THR A 253 5.64 4.10 -12.04
C THR A 253 5.75 2.59 -11.99
N LEU A 254 5.69 2.01 -10.79
CA LEU A 254 5.48 0.58 -10.58
C LEU A 254 4.10 0.35 -9.96
N GLU A 255 3.30 -0.47 -10.64
CA GLU A 255 2.01 -0.94 -10.18
C GLU A 255 2.08 -2.47 -9.97
N LEU A 256 1.68 -2.91 -8.78
CA LEU A 256 1.65 -4.29 -8.35
C LEU A 256 0.20 -4.67 -8.05
N VAL A 257 -0.26 -5.77 -8.65
CA VAL A 257 -1.62 -6.31 -8.47
C VAL A 257 -1.52 -7.63 -7.75
N ASN A 258 -2.27 -7.77 -6.65
CA ASN A 258 -2.21 -8.91 -5.74
C ASN A 258 -0.77 -9.29 -5.35
N PRO A 259 0.09 -8.32 -4.97
CA PRO A 259 1.46 -8.65 -4.60
C PRO A 259 1.48 -9.60 -3.40
N ARG A 260 2.36 -10.59 -3.49
CA ARG A 260 2.74 -11.38 -2.31
C ARG A 260 3.33 -10.44 -1.26
N MET A 261 3.15 -10.78 0.01
CA MET A 261 3.81 -10.07 1.09
C MET A 261 5.33 -10.12 0.90
N GLY A 262 5.99 -8.98 1.10
CA GLY A 262 7.39 -8.78 0.73
C GLY A 262 7.70 -7.31 0.54
N ALA A 263 8.91 -7.00 0.10
CA ALA A 263 9.29 -5.64 -0.25
C ALA A 263 9.59 -5.56 -1.75
N TYR A 264 9.13 -4.50 -2.38
CA TYR A 264 9.36 -4.22 -3.80
C TYR A 264 9.96 -2.83 -3.91
N ALA A 265 10.79 -2.58 -4.92
CA ALA A 265 11.47 -1.31 -5.10
C ALA A 265 11.46 -0.87 -6.55
N LEU A 266 11.31 0.44 -6.74
CA LEU A 266 11.75 1.13 -7.94
C LEU A 266 13.22 1.49 -7.78
N VAL A 267 14.01 1.19 -8.81
CA VAL A 267 15.43 1.49 -8.89
C VAL A 267 15.66 2.36 -10.11
N TRP A 268 16.45 3.42 -9.97
CA TRP A 268 16.75 4.31 -11.09
C TRP A 268 18.17 4.89 -11.02
N LYS A 269 18.68 5.31 -12.19
CA LYS A 269 19.98 5.96 -12.33
C LYS A 269 19.87 7.35 -12.97
N PRO A 270 20.64 8.34 -12.49
CA PRO A 270 20.77 9.64 -13.14
C PRO A 270 21.28 9.52 -14.57
N PRO A 271 21.07 10.55 -15.40
CA PRO A 271 21.66 10.61 -16.73
C PRO A 271 23.17 10.47 -16.62
N THR A 272 23.77 9.68 -17.50
CA THR A 272 25.23 9.69 -17.69
C THR A 272 25.58 11.00 -18.39
N LYS A 273 26.22 11.92 -17.67
CA LYS A 273 26.93 13.04 -18.30
C LYS A 273 28.21 12.53 -18.95
#